data_AF-A0A932ZLL0-F1
#
_entry.id   AF-A0A932ZLL0-F1
#
_cell.length_a   1.000
_cell.length_b   1.000
_cell.length_c   1.000
_cell.angle_alpha   90.00
_cell.angle_beta   90.00
_cell.angle_gamma   90.00
#
_symmetry.space_group_name_H-M   'P 1'
#
loop_
_entity.id
_entity.type
_entity.pdbx_description
1 polymer ?
#
loop_
_entity_poly.entity_id
_entity_poly.type
_entity_poly.pdbx_seq_one_letter_code
_entity_poly.pdbx_strand_id
1 'polypeptide(L)' 'PSYTVQKEDKIAVHEKSRTIKGIIESVEGAPRRGIPAWLKLEKEKMEGLVADFPGREQLTMPIEEQLIVELYSK' A
#
# COMPACT_ATOMS: atom_id res chain seq x y z
N PRO A 1 -0.88 -14.27 2.88
CA PRO A 1 -0.39 -13.27 1.91
C PRO A 1 1.03 -12.81 2.27
N SER A 2 2.04 -13.27 1.53
CA SER A 2 3.47 -12.99 1.75
C SER A 2 4.20 -12.50 0.49
N TYR A 3 3.45 -12.13 -0.55
CA TYR A 3 4.03 -11.64 -1.80
C TYR A 3 4.72 -10.29 -1.55
N THR A 4 6.00 -10.21 -1.91
CA THR A 4 6.79 -8.98 -1.79
C THR A 4 6.70 -8.22 -3.10
N VAL A 5 6.11 -7.03 -3.05
CA VAL A 5 5.97 -6.15 -4.20
C VAL A 5 7.29 -5.45 -4.51
N GLN A 6 7.57 -5.25 -5.79
CA GLN A 6 8.73 -4.52 -6.27
C GLN A 6 8.37 -3.12 -6.75
N LYS A 7 9.39 -2.29 -6.91
CA LYS A 7 9.25 -0.99 -7.54
C LYS A 7 8.73 -1.17 -8.97
N GLU A 8 7.83 -0.26 -9.38
CA GLU A 8 7.13 -0.26 -10.66
C GLU A 8 6.08 -1.37 -10.83
N ASP A 9 5.83 -2.20 -9.80
CA ASP A 9 4.80 -3.21 -9.87
C ASP A 9 3.41 -2.58 -10.05
N LYS A 10 2.68 -3.13 -11.01
CA LYS A 10 1.30 -2.76 -11.31
C LYS A 10 0.36 -3.83 -10.76
N ILE A 11 -0.39 -3.47 -9.73
CA ILE A 11 -1.31 -4.36 -9.03
C ILE A 11 -2.72 -3.98 -9.44
N ALA A 12 -3.47 -4.94 -9.98
CA ALA A 12 -4.84 -4.72 -10.44
C ALA A 12 -5.82 -5.65 -9.72
N VAL A 13 -7.03 -5.14 -9.49
CA VAL A 13 -8.13 -6.00 -9.03
C VAL A 13 -8.61 -6.85 -10.20
N HIS A 14 -8.71 -8.16 -9.97
CA HIS A 14 -9.26 -9.11 -10.93
C HIS A 14 -10.68 -8.70 -11.33
N GLU A 15 -11.02 -8.80 -12.62
CA GLU A 15 -12.21 -8.18 -13.22
C GLU A 15 -13.52 -8.57 -12.53
N LYS A 16 -13.69 -9.86 -12.19
CA LYS A 16 -14.87 -10.35 -11.43
C LYS A 16 -14.98 -9.77 -10.02
N SER A 17 -13.87 -9.35 -9.43
CA SER A 17 -13.81 -8.81 -8.07
C SER A 17 -14.04 -7.30 -8.05
N ARG A 18 -14.01 -6.62 -9.19
CA ARG A 18 -14.26 -5.17 -9.29
C ARG A 18 -15.70 -4.78 -8.93
N THR A 19 -16.64 -5.72 -8.98
CA THR A 19 -18.04 -5.51 -8.62
C THR A 19 -18.31 -5.70 -7.12
N ILE A 20 -17.32 -6.15 -6.35
CA ILE A 20 -17.46 -6.35 -4.90
C ILE A 20 -17.55 -4.98 -4.23
N LYS A 21 -18.68 -4.73 -3.56
CA LYS A 21 -18.96 -3.45 -2.88
C LYS A 21 -17.83 -2.99 -1.95
N GLY A 22 -17.24 -3.90 -1.18
CA GLY A 22 -16.14 -3.58 -0.28
C GLY A 22 -14.89 -3.05 -0.98
N ILE A 23 -14.61 -3.48 -2.21
CA ILE A 23 -13.50 -2.96 -3.01
C ILE A 23 -13.85 -1.56 -3.53
N ILE A 24 -15.07 -1.37 -4.04
CA ILE A 24 -15.55 -0.08 -4.56
C ILE A 24 -15.49 0.99 -3.47
N GLU A 25 -16.09 0.71 -2.31
CA GLU A 25 -16.08 1.62 -1.15
C GLU A 25 -14.66 1.93 -0.66
N SER A 26 -13.75 0.94 -0.72
CA SER A 26 -12.35 1.14 -0.35
C SER A 26 -11.61 2.06 -1.32
N VAL A 27 -11.83 1.91 -2.63
CA VAL A 27 -11.23 2.76 -3.67
C VAL A 27 -11.78 4.19 -3.60
N GLU A 28 -13.08 4.34 -3.35
CA GLU A 28 -13.72 5.65 -3.14
C GLU A 28 -13.25 6.33 -1.85
N GLY A 29 -12.99 5.54 -0.79
CA GLY A 29 -12.49 6.02 0.50
C GLY A 29 -10.99 6.31 0.55
N ALA A 30 -10.20 5.79 -0.40
CA ALA A 30 -8.75 5.96 -0.43
C ALA A 30 -8.25 7.43 -0.39
N PRO A 31 -8.87 8.39 -1.12
CA PRO A 31 -8.45 9.79 -1.08
C PRO A 31 -8.64 10.46 0.28
N ARG A 32 -9.63 10.03 1.06
CA ARG A 32 -9.88 10.57 2.41
C ARG A 32 -8.73 10.26 3.38
N ARG A 33 -8.03 9.13 3.17
CA ARG A 33 -6.87 8.74 3.97
C ARG A 33 -5.57 9.39 3.52
N GLY A 34 -5.54 9.98 2.32
CA GLY A 34 -4.31 10.40 1.66
C GLY A 34 -3.58 9.20 1.07
N ILE A 35 -3.21 9.29 -0.20
CA ILE A 35 -2.43 8.25 -0.88
C ILE A 35 -0.96 8.57 -0.64
N PRO A 36 -0.17 7.66 -0.05
CA PRO A 36 1.25 7.88 0.15
C PRO A 36 1.95 8.14 -1.18
N ALA A 37 2.99 8.99 -1.19
CA ALA A 37 3.69 9.37 -2.43
C ALA A 37 4.35 8.18 -3.16
N TRP A 38 4.65 7.09 -2.44
CA TRP A 38 5.21 5.86 -2.99
C TRP A 38 4.17 4.97 -3.70
N LEU A 39 2.89 5.33 -3.64
CA LEU A 39 1.79 4.66 -4.33
C LEU A 39 1.08 5.61 -5.29
N LYS A 40 0.72 5.11 -6.47
CA LYS A 40 -0.24 5.77 -7.37
C LYS A 40 -1.46 4.88 -7.51
N LEU A 41 -2.65 5.46 -7.42
CA LEU A 41 -3.91 4.76 -7.57
C LEU A 41 -4.64 5.29 -8.80
N GLU A 42 -4.97 4.40 -9.72
CA GLU A 42 -5.84 4.66 -10.86
C GLU A 42 -7.22 4.09 -10.58
N LYS A 43 -8.14 4.95 -10.15
CA LYS A 43 -9.47 4.52 -9.69
C LYS A 43 -10.33 3.96 -10.82
N GLU A 44 -10.23 4.54 -12.01
CA GLU A 44 -11.04 4.12 -13.17
C GLU A 44 -10.73 2.68 -13.57
N LYS A 45 -9.46 2.28 -13.45
CA LYS A 45 -9.01 0.93 -13.80
C LYS A 45 -8.98 -0.01 -12.61
N MET A 46 -9.18 0.48 -11.39
CA MET A 46 -8.90 -0.23 -10.14
C MET A 46 -7.49 -0.83 -10.12
N GLU A 47 -6.52 -0.01 -10.51
CA GLU A 47 -5.11 -0.38 -10.60
C GLU A 47 -4.29 0.50 -9.65
N GLY A 48 -3.30 -0.09 -8.99
CA GLY A 48 -2.30 0.61 -8.20
C GLY A 48 -0.91 0.39 -8.80
N LEU A 49 -0.07 1.41 -8.77
CA LEU A 49 1.34 1.34 -9.13
C LEU A 49 2.17 1.61 -7.88
N VAL A 50 3.13 0.74 -7.60
CA VAL A 50 4.18 0.97 -6.61
C VAL A 50 5.23 1.88 -7.26
N ALA A 51 5.22 3.17 -6.96
CA ALA A 51 6.14 4.13 -7.56
C ALA A 51 7.55 4.03 -6.96
N ASP A 52 7.64 3.79 -5.65
CA ASP A 52 8.91 3.55 -4.98
C ASP A 52 8.72 2.75 -3.69
N PHE A 53 9.82 2.40 -3.02
CA PHE A 53 9.76 1.90 -1.65
C PHE A 53 9.48 3.05 -0.66
N PRO A 54 8.72 2.81 0.41
CA PRO A 54 8.40 3.84 1.39
C PRO A 54 9.66 4.32 2.13
N GLY A 55 9.85 5.64 2.15
CA GLY A 55 10.85 6.28 3.02
C GLY A 55 10.42 6.26 4.48
N ARG A 56 11.37 6.41 5.42
CA ARG A 56 11.08 6.36 6.86
C ARG A 56 10.12 7.47 7.29
N GLU A 57 10.26 8.66 6.72
CA GLU A 57 9.40 9.81 6.96
C GLU A 57 7.95 9.61 6.50
N GLN A 58 7.70 8.63 5.62
CA GLN A 58 6.36 8.30 5.13
C GLN A 58 5.64 7.29 6.04
N LEU A 59 6.35 6.69 7.00
CA LEU A 59 5.78 5.81 8.01
C LEU A 59 5.23 6.65 9.17
N THR A 60 3.92 6.88 9.16
CA THR A 60 3.22 7.67 10.19
C THR A 60 3.07 6.94 11.53
N MET A 61 3.51 5.67 11.62
CA MET A 61 3.41 4.89 12.84
C MET A 61 4.62 5.16 13.74
N PRO A 62 4.42 5.43 15.05
CA PRO A 62 5.52 5.58 16.00
C PRO A 62 6.10 4.20 16.32
N ILE A 63 6.92 3.68 15.41
CA ILE A 63 7.63 2.42 15.60
C ILE A 63 9.09 2.73 15.86
N GLU A 64 9.59 2.30 17.01
CA GLU A 64 11.01 2.34 17.37
C GLU A 64 11.69 1.05 16.88
N GLU A 65 12.25 1.09 15.67
CA GLU A 65 12.93 -0.06 15.05
C GLU A 65 14.12 -0.54 15.87
N GLN A 66 14.76 0.35 16.62
CA GLN A 66 15.88 0.03 17.52
C GLN A 66 15.52 -1.06 18.52
N LEU A 67 14.33 -1.01 19.12
CA LEU A 67 13.87 -2.03 20.08
C LEU A 67 13.74 -3.42 19.44
N ILE A 68 13.36 -3.47 18.16
CA ILE A 68 13.24 -4.72 17.39
C ILE A 68 14.63 -5.28 17.09
N VAL A 69 15.57 -4.42 16.67
CA VAL A 69 16.96 -4.81 16.40
C VAL A 69 17.64 -5.35 17.67
N GLU A 70 17.48 -4.64 18.80
CA GLU A 70 18.03 -5.07 20.09
C GLU A 70 17.47 -6.41 20.58
N LEU A 71 16.19 -6.71 20.31
CA LEU A 71 15.55 -7.98 20.67
C LEU A 71 16.16 -9.17 19.93
N TYR A 72 16.42 -9.03 18.64
CA TYR A 72 16.97 -10.10 17.78
C TYR A 72 18.51 -10.14 17.74
N SER A 73 19.18 -9.18 18.38
CA SER A 73 20.65 -9.16 18.51
C SER A 73 21.17 -9.86 19.79
N LYS A 74 20.27 -10.44 20.59
CA LYS A 74 20.60 -11.36 21.70
C LYS A 74 20.70 -12.79 21.19
#